data_AF-A0A0B8NVZ3-F1
#
_entry.id   AF-A0A0B8NVZ3-F1
#
_cell.length_a   1.000
_cell.length_b   1.000
_cell.length_c   1.000
_cell.angle_alpha   90.00
_cell.angle_beta   90.00
_cell.angle_gamma   90.00
#
_symmetry.space_group_name_H-M   'P 1'
#
loop_
_entity.id
_entity.type
_entity.pdbx_description
1 polymer ?
#
loop_
_entity_poly.entity_id
_entity_poly.type
_entity_poly.pdbx_seq_one_letter_code
_entity_poly.pdbx_strand_id
1 'polypeptide(L)'
;MALPLSEFQLNLVAPYPLTENIKLINKVKLPWDTRPTGEGTETALGKVNYQAYFSQATPMSFGDDFEVSFGLGPSVNFNTSQFDNQMFGDDSTQAGVAGVAFAKSGGFSGIAGYQKLWAVSGDDLDTQSIQLVAGYTWNSGFSVNMAPYLTQTGDEDWYIPVGLGVGQFFKLGGKVPMKIIANAYYNAKVPESMGDDHQWQAQVGVIIMAPSVFGIPLGSMPH
;
A
#
# COMPACT_ATOMS: atom_id res chain seq x y z
N MET A 1 -13.43 13.54 -7.96
CA MET A 1 -12.25 12.76 -8.42
C MET A 1 -12.75 11.48 -9.09
N ALA A 2 -12.52 11.22 -10.39
CA ALA A 2 -13.00 9.95 -10.98
C ALA A 2 -12.24 8.73 -10.46
N LEU A 3 -12.97 7.62 -10.30
CA LEU A 3 -12.42 6.34 -9.88
C LEU A 3 -11.49 5.73 -10.94
N PRO A 4 -10.38 5.08 -10.53
CA PRO A 4 -9.52 4.34 -11.44
C PRO A 4 -10.20 3.07 -11.95
N LEU A 5 -10.11 2.83 -13.26
CA LEU A 5 -10.48 1.56 -13.90
C LEU A 5 -9.44 0.49 -13.60
N SER A 6 -8.17 0.89 -13.65
CA SER A 6 -7.05 0.03 -13.31
C SER A 6 -5.89 0.81 -12.69
N GLU A 7 -5.12 0.16 -11.83
CA GLU A 7 -3.93 0.72 -11.20
C GLU A 7 -2.74 -0.23 -11.34
N PHE A 8 -1.59 0.30 -11.72
CA PHE A 8 -0.30 -0.35 -11.54
C PHE A 8 0.45 0.31 -10.39
N GLN A 9 0.93 -0.45 -9.41
CA GLN A 9 1.69 0.09 -8.29
C GLN A 9 3.07 -0.55 -8.15
N LEU A 10 4.09 0.28 -7.96
CA LEU A 10 5.42 -0.15 -7.54
C LEU A 10 5.64 0.26 -6.08
N ASN A 11 5.90 -0.72 -5.22
CA ASN A 11 6.26 -0.50 -3.82
C ASN A 11 7.73 -0.87 -3.63
N LEU A 12 8.54 0.09 -3.19
CA LEU A 12 9.92 -0.12 -2.79
C LEU A 12 9.99 -0.10 -1.26
N VAL A 13 10.47 -1.18 -0.65
CA VAL A 13 10.54 -1.31 0.81
C VAL A 13 11.97 -1.59 1.23
N ALA A 14 12.53 -0.73 2.06
CA ALA A 14 13.92 -0.80 2.53
C ALA A 14 14.00 -0.70 4.05
N PRO A 15 14.09 -1.83 4.77
CA PRO A 15 14.35 -1.84 6.20
C PRO A 15 15.84 -1.55 6.50
N TYR A 16 16.08 -0.65 7.44
CA TYR A 16 17.40 -0.26 7.92
C TYR A 16 17.45 -0.37 9.45
N PRO A 17 18.34 -1.17 10.04
CA PRO A 17 18.48 -1.23 11.49
C PRO A 17 19.03 0.10 12.02
N LEU A 18 18.31 0.74 12.95
CA LEU A 18 18.79 1.94 13.64
C LEU A 18 19.53 1.56 14.92
N THR A 19 18.99 0.58 15.64
CA THR A 19 19.56 -0.01 16.86
C THR A 19 19.32 -1.51 16.86
N GLU A 20 19.77 -2.20 17.92
CA GLU A 20 19.47 -3.63 18.12
C GLU A 20 17.97 -3.92 18.28
N ASN A 21 17.19 -2.92 18.73
CA ASN A 21 15.77 -3.08 19.05
C ASN A 21 14.83 -2.39 18.05
N ILE A 22 15.34 -1.43 17.26
CA ILE A 22 14.54 -0.60 16.37
C ILE A 22 15.11 -0.63 14.96
N LYS A 23 14.24 -0.83 13.98
CA LYS A 23 14.53 -0.64 12.55
C LYS A 23 13.65 0.47 11.97
N LEU A 24 14.21 1.21 11.02
CA LEU A 24 13.51 2.15 10.16
C LEU A 24 13.12 1.43 8.87
N ILE A 25 11.82 1.30 8.61
CA ILE A 25 11.31 0.74 7.36
C ILE A 25 10.92 1.90 6.46
N ASN A 26 11.70 2.12 5.41
CA ASN A 26 11.40 3.11 4.38
C ASN A 26 10.53 2.44 3.31
N LYS A 27 9.43 3.08 2.94
CA LYS A 27 8.52 2.61 1.90
C LYS A 27 8.23 3.76 0.93
N VAL A 28 8.40 3.49 -0.36
CA VAL A 28 7.99 4.39 -1.45
C VAL A 28 6.94 3.67 -2.28
N LYS A 29 5.78 4.29 -2.49
CA LYS A 29 4.72 3.80 -3.38
C LYS A 29 4.62 4.74 -4.58
N LEU A 30 4.72 4.17 -5.78
CA LEU A 30 4.52 4.85 -7.05
C LEU A 30 3.28 4.24 -7.74
N PRO A 31 2.15 4.97 -7.81
CA PRO A 31 0.94 4.50 -8.48
C PRO A 31 0.83 5.08 -9.90
N TRP A 32 0.48 4.24 -10.87
CA TRP A 32 0.01 4.67 -12.19
C TRP A 32 -1.43 4.22 -12.33
N ASP A 33 -2.34 5.19 -12.48
CA ASP A 33 -3.77 4.91 -12.54
C ASP A 33 -4.28 5.19 -13.94
N THR A 34 -5.22 4.37 -14.40
CA THR A 34 -5.99 4.63 -15.62
C THR A 34 -7.39 5.06 -15.21
N ARG A 35 -7.80 6.26 -15.61
CA ARG A 35 -9.07 6.89 -15.23
C ARG A 35 -9.87 7.25 -16.48
N PRO A 36 -11.22 7.19 -16.43
CA PRO A 36 -12.03 7.66 -17.54
C PRO A 36 -11.89 9.18 -17.67
N THR A 37 -11.59 9.64 -18.88
CA THR A 37 -11.77 11.04 -19.25
C THR A 37 -13.10 11.13 -20.01
N GLY A 38 -13.79 12.26 -19.98
CA GLY A 38 -15.04 12.41 -20.76
C GLY A 38 -14.91 12.10 -22.27
N GLU A 39 -13.68 11.96 -22.77
CA GLU A 39 -13.32 11.65 -24.15
C GLU A 39 -12.62 10.29 -24.33
N GLY A 40 -12.47 9.48 -23.26
CA GLY A 40 -11.76 8.21 -23.30
C GLY A 40 -11.17 7.80 -21.94
N THR A 41 -9.87 7.48 -21.92
CA THR A 41 -9.15 7.13 -20.68
C THR A 41 -7.78 7.77 -20.67
N GLU A 42 -7.30 8.14 -19.49
CA GLU A 42 -5.97 8.69 -19.27
C GLU A 42 -5.22 7.81 -18.27
N THR A 43 -3.99 7.43 -18.61
CA THR A 43 -3.07 6.73 -17.71
C THR A 43 -1.94 7.66 -17.31
N ALA A 44 -1.82 7.95 -16.02
CA ALA A 44 -0.81 8.87 -15.52
C ALA A 44 -0.26 8.41 -14.16
N LEU A 45 0.94 8.90 -13.82
CA LEU A 45 1.50 8.75 -12.48
C LEU A 45 0.64 9.55 -11.50
N GLY A 46 0.19 8.90 -10.42
CA GLY A 46 -0.46 9.55 -9.28
C GLY A 46 0.56 10.05 -8.25
N LYS A 47 0.07 10.51 -7.09
CA LYS A 47 0.96 11.00 -6.03
C LYS A 47 1.85 9.90 -5.48
N VAL A 48 3.17 10.11 -5.57
CA VAL A 48 4.17 9.30 -4.90
C VAL A 48 4.00 9.46 -3.39
N ASN A 49 3.86 8.33 -2.70
CA ASN A 49 3.78 8.29 -1.25
C ASN A 49 5.07 7.75 -0.65
N TYR A 50 5.60 8.47 0.34
CA TYR A 50 6.70 8.02 1.19
C TYR A 50 6.21 7.78 2.62
N GLN A 51 6.67 6.69 3.21
CA GLN A 51 6.41 6.30 4.59
C GLN A 51 7.70 5.84 5.23
N ALA A 52 7.95 6.31 6.45
CA ALA A 52 9.07 5.87 7.28
C ALA A 52 8.52 5.34 8.60
N TYR A 53 8.62 4.03 8.83
CA TYR A 53 8.13 3.43 10.07
C TYR A 53 9.28 3.08 11.00
N PHE A 54 9.22 3.56 12.23
CA PHE A 54 9.98 3.00 13.33
C PHE A 54 9.26 1.74 13.80
N SER A 55 9.94 0.60 13.71
CA SER A 55 9.38 -0.72 13.98
C SER A 55 10.33 -1.53 14.86
N GLN A 56 9.79 -2.51 15.60
CA GLN A 56 10.64 -3.43 16.35
C GLN A 56 11.58 -4.18 15.40
N ALA A 57 12.85 -4.30 15.77
CA ALA A 57 13.82 -5.07 15.01
C ALA A 57 13.35 -6.52 14.90
N THR A 58 12.98 -7.11 16.03
CA THR A 58 12.42 -8.46 16.16
C THR A 58 10.92 -8.40 16.41
N PRO A 59 10.09 -9.15 15.66
CA PRO A 59 8.67 -9.30 15.96
C PRO A 59 8.41 -9.81 17.39
N MET A 60 7.27 -9.44 17.95
CA MET A 60 6.79 -10.02 19.20
C MET A 60 6.15 -11.38 18.93
N SER A 61 6.64 -12.42 19.57
CA SER A 61 6.09 -13.78 19.46
C SER A 61 5.09 -14.07 20.59
N PHE A 62 3.95 -14.66 20.25
CA PHE A 62 2.96 -15.16 21.19
C PHE A 62 2.74 -16.65 20.95
N GLY A 63 3.35 -17.49 21.79
CA GLY A 63 3.44 -18.92 21.53
C GLY A 63 4.44 -19.23 20.42
N ASP A 64 4.30 -20.40 19.82
CA ASP A 64 5.33 -20.95 18.93
C ASP A 64 5.26 -20.40 17.49
N ASP A 65 4.08 -20.01 17.03
CA ASP A 65 3.83 -19.74 15.60
C ASP A 65 3.20 -18.37 15.30
N PHE A 66 2.85 -17.55 16.30
CA PHE A 66 2.20 -16.25 16.06
C PHE A 66 3.15 -15.09 16.34
N GLU A 67 3.43 -14.28 15.32
CA GLU A 67 4.32 -13.13 15.41
C GLU A 67 3.59 -11.84 15.03
N VAL A 68 3.87 -10.76 15.76
CA VAL A 68 3.31 -9.43 15.52
C VAL A 68 4.41 -8.37 15.48
N SER A 69 4.37 -7.52 14.46
CA SER A 69 5.21 -6.32 14.36
C SER A 69 4.34 -5.07 14.26
N PHE A 70 4.81 -3.97 14.81
CA PHE A 70 4.18 -2.66 14.65
C PHE A 70 5.17 -1.68 14.04
N GLY A 71 4.66 -0.71 13.30
CA GLY A 71 5.40 0.39 12.75
C GLY A 71 4.63 1.68 12.93
N LEU A 72 5.31 2.75 13.33
CA LEU A 72 4.73 4.09 13.41
C LEU A 72 5.74 5.09 12.89
N GLY A 73 5.30 6.09 12.13
CA GLY A 73 6.15 7.20 11.79
C GLY A 73 5.54 8.15 10.76
N PRO A 74 6.35 9.04 10.18
CA PRO A 74 5.85 10.05 9.26
C PRO A 74 5.46 9.46 7.90
N SER A 75 4.57 10.17 7.23
CA SER A 75 4.23 9.93 5.83
C SER A 75 4.07 11.23 5.05
N VAL A 76 4.43 11.19 3.77
CA VAL A 76 4.31 12.31 2.85
C VAL A 76 3.74 11.83 1.51
N ASN A 77 2.74 12.54 1.00
CA ASN A 77 2.31 12.44 -0.40
C ASN A 77 2.90 13.62 -1.16
N PHE A 78 3.72 13.33 -2.17
CA PHE A 78 4.30 14.36 -3.02
C PHE A 78 3.35 14.69 -4.16
N ASN A 79 3.19 15.98 -4.45
CA ASN A 79 2.52 16.43 -5.67
C ASN A 79 3.39 16.09 -6.90
N THR A 80 3.23 14.86 -7.36
CA THR A 80 3.90 14.24 -8.52
C THR A 80 2.87 13.73 -9.52
N SER A 81 1.60 14.08 -9.30
CA SER A 81 0.48 13.72 -10.16
C SER A 81 0.72 14.29 -11.55
N GLN A 82 0.56 13.44 -12.57
CA GLN A 82 0.74 13.80 -13.97
C GLN A 82 -0.57 13.80 -14.75
N PHE A 83 -1.72 13.78 -14.06
CA PHE A 83 -3.02 13.93 -14.70
C PHE A 83 -3.18 15.34 -15.27
N ASP A 84 -3.48 15.42 -16.56
CA ASP A 84 -3.73 16.69 -17.26
C ASP A 84 -5.08 17.30 -16.87
N ASN A 85 -6.05 16.44 -16.53
CA ASN A 85 -7.36 16.88 -16.07
C ASN A 85 -7.35 17.20 -14.56
N GLN A 86 -7.60 18.47 -14.22
CA GLN A 86 -7.65 18.98 -12.83
C GLN A 86 -8.72 18.28 -11.97
N MET A 87 -9.73 17.62 -12.56
CA MET A 87 -10.68 16.77 -11.82
C MET A 87 -10.03 15.51 -11.21
N PHE A 88 -8.83 15.12 -11.65
CA PHE A 88 -8.14 13.89 -11.28
C PHE A 88 -6.87 14.12 -10.46
N GLY A 89 -6.20 15.26 -10.64
CA GLY A 89 -5.01 15.64 -9.89
C GLY A 89 -5.27 16.90 -9.07
N ASP A 90 -5.41 16.75 -7.75
CA ASP A 90 -5.26 17.88 -6.84
C ASP A 90 -3.76 18.14 -6.63
N ASP A 91 -3.36 19.41 -6.50
CA ASP A 91 -1.94 19.78 -6.48
C ASP A 91 -1.34 19.76 -5.05
N SER A 92 -2.09 19.22 -4.08
CA SER A 92 -1.64 19.19 -2.69
C SER A 92 -0.41 18.30 -2.48
N THR A 93 0.57 18.83 -1.76
CA THR A 93 1.55 18.02 -1.04
C THR A 93 1.06 17.87 0.38
N GLN A 94 0.99 16.64 0.85
CA GLN A 94 0.42 16.33 2.15
C GLN A 94 1.46 15.64 3.02
N ALA A 95 1.45 15.92 4.32
CA ALA A 95 2.30 15.26 5.29
C ALA A 95 1.51 14.89 6.53
N GLY A 96 1.95 13.86 7.24
CA GLY A 96 1.31 13.45 8.47
C GLY A 96 1.89 12.16 9.02
N VAL A 97 1.03 11.31 9.56
CA VAL A 97 1.42 10.12 10.30
C VAL A 97 0.85 8.86 9.68
N ALA A 98 1.60 7.77 9.78
CA ALA A 98 1.17 6.45 9.40
C ALA A 98 1.56 5.41 10.45
N GLY A 99 0.61 4.52 10.75
CA GLY A 99 0.80 3.36 11.60
C GLY A 99 0.51 2.08 10.84
N VAL A 100 1.22 1.01 11.15
CA VAL A 100 1.00 -0.32 10.59
C VAL A 100 1.20 -1.39 11.65
N ALA A 101 0.36 -2.41 11.60
CA ALA A 101 0.54 -3.67 12.31
C ALA A 101 0.64 -4.79 11.26
N PHE A 102 1.57 -5.71 11.48
CA PHE A 102 1.73 -6.92 10.69
C PHE A 102 1.65 -8.11 11.62
N ALA A 103 0.86 -9.11 11.26
CA ALA A 103 0.76 -10.37 11.99
C ALA A 103 1.02 -11.53 11.03
N LYS A 104 1.69 -12.58 11.52
CA LYS A 104 1.93 -13.82 10.78
C LYS A 104 1.70 -15.02 11.67
N SER A 105 1.08 -16.07 11.11
CA SER A 105 1.09 -17.40 11.69
C SER A 105 1.05 -18.50 10.63
N GLY A 106 2.10 -19.31 10.60
CA GLY A 106 2.32 -20.27 9.51
C GLY A 106 2.24 -19.58 8.14
N GLY A 107 1.35 -20.07 7.28
CA GLY A 107 1.08 -19.46 5.96
C GLY A 107 0.16 -18.23 6.01
N PHE A 108 -0.54 -17.97 7.11
CA PHE A 108 -1.42 -16.81 7.25
C PHE A 108 -0.62 -15.55 7.57
N SER A 109 -1.02 -14.44 6.97
CA SER A 109 -0.52 -13.11 7.33
C SER A 109 -1.63 -12.06 7.26
N GLY A 110 -1.46 -11.00 8.04
CA GLY A 110 -2.37 -9.87 8.08
C GLY A 110 -1.62 -8.54 8.20
N ILE A 111 -2.16 -7.50 7.59
CA ILE A 111 -1.71 -6.11 7.72
C ILE A 111 -2.92 -5.27 8.13
N ALA A 112 -2.73 -4.42 9.13
CA ALA A 112 -3.65 -3.32 9.44
C ALA A 112 -2.86 -2.02 9.42
N GLY A 113 -3.20 -1.11 8.50
CA GLY A 113 -2.57 0.18 8.34
C GLY A 113 -3.56 1.31 8.55
N TYR A 114 -3.09 2.41 9.13
CA TYR A 114 -3.80 3.67 9.22
C TYR A 114 -2.88 4.81 8.81
N GLN A 115 -3.42 5.79 8.10
CA GLN A 115 -2.69 6.98 7.68
C GLN A 115 -3.60 8.21 7.80
N LYS A 116 -3.05 9.30 8.32
CA LYS A 116 -3.67 10.63 8.30
C LYS A 116 -2.66 11.62 7.75
N LEU A 117 -3.04 12.33 6.70
CA LEU A 117 -2.24 13.34 6.03
C LEU A 117 -3.01 14.65 6.00
N TRP A 118 -2.28 15.73 6.27
CA TRP A 118 -2.77 17.09 6.17
C TRP A 118 -2.15 17.76 4.97
N ALA A 119 -2.89 18.62 4.28
CA ALA A 119 -2.31 19.49 3.26
C ALA A 119 -1.25 20.41 3.88
N VAL A 120 -0.11 20.54 3.20
CA VAL A 120 1.02 21.40 3.61
C VAL A 120 1.29 22.48 2.58
N SER A 121 1.01 22.21 1.30
CA SER A 121 1.09 23.17 0.21
C SER A 121 0.20 22.73 -0.95
N GLY A 122 -0.22 23.66 -1.81
CA GLY A 122 -1.18 23.41 -2.88
C GLY A 122 -2.61 23.46 -2.33
N ASP A 123 -3.49 22.65 -2.90
CA ASP A 123 -4.89 22.49 -2.51
C ASP A 123 -5.03 22.11 -1.02
N ASP A 124 -6.00 22.73 -0.33
CA ASP A 124 -6.30 22.45 1.07
C ASP A 124 -7.18 21.21 1.19
N LEU A 125 -6.53 20.06 1.06
CA LEU A 125 -7.19 18.76 1.02
C LEU A 125 -6.49 17.79 1.96
N ASP A 126 -7.18 17.40 3.04
CA ASP A 126 -6.72 16.36 3.96
C ASP A 126 -7.10 14.98 3.45
N THR A 127 -6.30 13.95 3.76
CA THR A 127 -6.63 12.56 3.42
C THR A 127 -6.41 11.64 4.61
N GLN A 128 -7.30 10.68 4.79
CA GLN A 128 -7.08 9.57 5.71
C GLN A 128 -7.41 8.24 5.05
N SER A 129 -6.68 7.19 5.45
CA SER A 129 -6.90 5.85 4.91
C SER A 129 -6.72 4.76 5.95
N ILE A 130 -7.44 3.65 5.74
CA ILE A 130 -7.34 2.42 6.51
C ILE A 130 -7.11 1.29 5.52
N GLN A 131 -6.01 0.56 5.68
CA GLN A 131 -5.70 -0.62 4.89
C GLN A 131 -5.85 -1.86 5.76
N LEU A 132 -6.69 -2.82 5.36
CA LEU A 132 -6.72 -4.13 5.98
C LEU A 132 -6.40 -5.17 4.91
N VAL A 133 -5.39 -6.00 5.15
CA VAL A 133 -5.04 -7.10 4.25
C VAL A 133 -4.98 -8.36 5.09
N ALA A 134 -5.61 -9.42 4.61
CA ALA A 134 -5.44 -10.76 5.17
C ALA A 134 -5.20 -11.73 4.03
N GLY A 135 -4.29 -12.68 4.21
CA GLY A 135 -3.95 -13.61 3.17
C GLY A 135 -3.29 -14.88 3.66
N TYR A 136 -3.16 -15.83 2.74
CA TYR A 136 -2.46 -17.08 2.93
C TYR A 136 -1.38 -17.21 1.86
N THR A 137 -0.18 -17.60 2.26
CA THR A 137 0.96 -17.85 1.36
C THR A 137 1.42 -19.29 1.53
N TRP A 138 1.44 -20.03 0.43
CA TRP A 138 1.93 -21.40 0.39
C TRP A 138 3.46 -21.43 0.36
N ASN A 139 4.03 -22.59 0.67
CA ASN A 139 5.47 -22.87 0.50
C ASN A 139 5.94 -22.83 -0.96
N SER A 140 5.08 -22.57 -1.95
CA SER A 140 5.52 -22.26 -3.32
C SER A 140 5.76 -20.76 -3.55
N GLY A 141 5.45 -19.92 -2.55
CA GLY A 141 5.41 -18.46 -2.70
C GLY A 141 4.11 -17.94 -3.34
N PHE A 142 3.25 -18.82 -3.87
CA PHE A 142 1.90 -18.42 -4.28
C PHE A 142 1.13 -17.91 -3.07
N SER A 143 0.24 -16.96 -3.28
CA SER A 143 -0.54 -16.33 -2.22
C SER A 143 -1.91 -15.89 -2.72
N VAL A 144 -2.88 -15.91 -1.82
CA VAL A 144 -4.20 -15.31 -1.99
C VAL A 144 -4.43 -14.29 -0.88
N ASN A 145 -5.15 -13.22 -1.16
CA ASN A 145 -5.47 -12.20 -0.16
C ASN A 145 -6.84 -11.56 -0.38
N MET A 146 -7.40 -11.05 0.71
CA MET A 146 -8.38 -9.98 0.71
C MET A 146 -7.70 -8.69 1.14
N ALA A 147 -8.08 -7.56 0.54
CA ALA A 147 -7.35 -6.30 0.72
C ALA A 147 -8.27 -5.06 0.68
N PRO A 148 -9.28 -4.92 1.56
CA PRO A 148 -10.04 -3.67 1.64
C PRO A 148 -9.12 -2.46 1.94
N TYR A 149 -9.39 -1.34 1.26
CA TYR A 149 -8.60 -0.11 1.37
C TYR A 149 -9.51 1.11 1.45
N LEU A 150 -9.84 1.53 2.66
CA LEU A 150 -10.77 2.61 2.89
C LEU A 150 -10.02 3.94 2.79
N THR A 151 -10.59 4.92 2.09
CA THR A 151 -10.02 6.27 1.99
C THR A 151 -11.12 7.31 2.18
N GLN A 152 -10.77 8.41 2.84
CA GLN A 152 -11.58 9.60 2.92
C GLN A 152 -10.71 10.81 2.60
N THR A 153 -11.26 11.73 1.82
CA THR A 153 -10.60 12.95 1.37
C THR A 153 -11.46 14.14 1.77
N GLY A 154 -10.87 15.14 2.42
CA GLY A 154 -11.59 16.24 3.05
C GLY A 154 -12.71 15.75 3.98
N ASP A 155 -13.87 16.41 3.86
CA ASP A 155 -15.10 16.07 4.60
C ASP A 155 -15.99 15.07 3.83
N GLU A 156 -15.49 14.45 2.76
CA GLU A 156 -16.26 13.51 1.98
C GLU A 156 -16.56 12.22 2.75
N ASP A 157 -17.49 11.45 2.20
CA ASP A 157 -17.79 10.10 2.66
C ASP A 157 -16.61 9.14 2.42
N TRP A 158 -16.55 8.04 3.17
CA TRP A 158 -15.55 7.00 2.93
C TRP A 158 -15.75 6.31 1.58
N TYR A 159 -14.69 6.26 0.78
CA TYR A 159 -14.53 5.33 -0.33
C TYR A 159 -14.08 3.97 0.21
N ILE A 160 -14.80 2.89 -0.15
CA ILE A 160 -14.61 1.54 0.39
C ILE A 160 -14.51 0.51 -0.75
N PRO A 161 -13.35 0.37 -1.39
CA PRO A 161 -13.03 -0.75 -2.26
C PRO A 161 -12.67 -2.01 -1.44
N VAL A 162 -13.29 -3.14 -1.79
CA VAL A 162 -13.01 -4.45 -1.21
C VAL A 162 -12.34 -5.31 -2.26
N GLY A 163 -11.07 -5.63 -2.03
CA GLY A 163 -10.23 -6.36 -2.98
C GLY A 163 -10.09 -7.83 -2.65
N LEU A 164 -10.02 -8.66 -3.68
CA LEU A 164 -9.46 -10.01 -3.64
C LEU A 164 -8.33 -10.11 -4.64
N GLY A 165 -7.28 -10.85 -4.29
CA GLY A 165 -6.13 -10.98 -5.16
C GLY A 165 -5.34 -12.26 -5.00
N VAL A 166 -4.48 -12.46 -6.00
CA VAL A 166 -3.49 -13.52 -6.07
C VAL A 166 -2.12 -12.89 -6.22
N GLY A 167 -1.09 -13.53 -5.69
CA GLY A 167 0.27 -13.05 -5.87
C GLY A 167 1.30 -14.15 -5.77
N GLN A 168 2.50 -13.86 -6.26
CA GLN A 168 3.63 -14.76 -6.23
C GLN A 168 4.82 -14.06 -5.58
N PHE A 169 5.35 -14.66 -4.52
CA PHE A 169 6.65 -14.32 -3.95
C PHE A 169 7.76 -15.09 -4.68
N PHE A 170 8.85 -14.40 -4.98
CA PHE A 170 10.04 -14.99 -5.58
C PHE A 170 11.27 -14.13 -5.29
N LYS A 171 12.47 -14.64 -5.62
CA LYS A 171 13.72 -13.87 -5.49
C LYS A 171 14.31 -13.60 -6.87
N LEU A 172 14.44 -12.33 -7.25
CA LEU A 172 15.12 -11.95 -8.48
C LEU A 172 16.63 -12.19 -8.32
N GLY A 173 17.20 -12.95 -9.26
CA GLY A 173 18.61 -13.35 -9.21
C GLY A 173 19.00 -14.12 -7.93
N GLY A 174 18.03 -14.76 -7.27
CA GLY A 174 18.22 -15.48 -6.01
C GLY A 174 18.45 -14.60 -4.78
N LYS A 175 18.47 -13.26 -4.93
CA LYS A 175 18.90 -12.34 -3.86
C LYS A 175 17.86 -11.30 -3.47
N VAL A 176 17.14 -10.72 -4.42
CA VAL A 176 16.22 -9.61 -4.17
C VAL A 176 14.81 -10.15 -3.99
N PRO A 177 14.23 -10.13 -2.78
CA PRO A 177 12.87 -10.59 -2.56
C PRO A 177 11.87 -9.69 -3.27
N MET A 178 10.95 -10.30 -4.00
CA MET A 178 9.91 -9.62 -4.76
C MET A 178 8.56 -10.29 -4.56
N LYS A 179 7.49 -9.50 -4.67
CA LYS A 179 6.13 -9.98 -4.82
C LYS A 179 5.50 -9.34 -6.06
N ILE A 180 4.88 -10.13 -6.91
CA ILE A 180 3.92 -9.63 -7.90
C ILE A 180 2.53 -10.00 -7.39
N ILE A 181 1.59 -9.07 -7.48
CA ILE A 181 0.20 -9.24 -7.03
C ILE A 181 -0.76 -8.71 -8.09
N ALA A 182 -1.88 -9.38 -8.28
CA ALA A 182 -3.01 -8.90 -9.04
C ALA A 182 -4.25 -8.95 -8.15
N ASN A 183 -4.98 -7.84 -8.05
CA ASN A 183 -6.21 -7.72 -7.29
C ASN A 183 -7.36 -7.29 -8.21
N ALA A 184 -8.56 -7.78 -7.91
CA ALA A 184 -9.82 -7.23 -8.39
C ALA A 184 -10.56 -6.62 -7.19
N TYR A 185 -11.04 -5.40 -7.37
CA TYR A 185 -11.70 -4.60 -6.34
C TYR A 185 -13.15 -4.34 -6.72
N TYR A 186 -14.04 -4.51 -5.76
CA TYR A 186 -15.42 -4.05 -5.82
C TYR A 186 -15.60 -2.83 -4.91
N ASN A 187 -16.10 -1.74 -5.48
CA ASN A 187 -16.31 -0.47 -4.79
C ASN A 187 -17.63 -0.50 -4.02
N ALA A 188 -17.59 -1.00 -2.78
CA ALA A 188 -18.77 -1.20 -1.95
C ALA A 188 -19.41 0.12 -1.49
N LYS A 189 -18.61 1.18 -1.37
CA LYS A 189 -19.08 2.56 -1.17
C LYS A 189 -18.23 3.51 -2.00
N VAL A 190 -18.88 4.41 -2.71
CA VAL A 190 -18.27 5.47 -3.52
C VAL A 190 -18.87 6.82 -3.09
N PRO A 191 -18.06 7.84 -2.80
CA PRO A 191 -18.58 9.19 -2.56
C PRO A 191 -19.23 9.77 -3.81
N GLU A 192 -20.31 10.54 -3.67
CA GLU A 192 -21.04 11.13 -4.81
C GLU A 192 -20.12 11.98 -5.71
N SER A 193 -19.13 12.65 -5.12
CA SER A 193 -18.13 13.48 -5.82
C SER A 193 -17.17 12.68 -6.71
N MET A 194 -17.14 11.35 -6.59
CA MET A 194 -16.29 10.48 -7.40
C MET A 194 -17.00 9.90 -8.64
N GLY A 195 -18.30 10.13 -8.77
CA GLY A 195 -19.13 9.60 -9.86
C GLY A 195 -19.49 8.12 -9.66
N ASP A 196 -20.47 7.65 -10.41
CA ASP A 196 -21.15 6.36 -10.18
C ASP A 196 -20.85 5.30 -11.28
N ASP A 197 -19.92 5.62 -12.19
CA ASP A 197 -19.94 4.97 -13.50
C ASP A 197 -19.36 3.54 -13.50
N HIS A 198 -18.49 3.18 -12.54
CA HIS A 198 -17.88 1.85 -12.50
C HIS A 198 -17.62 1.32 -11.08
N GLN A 199 -18.18 0.12 -10.79
CA GLN A 199 -18.06 -0.56 -9.49
C GLN A 199 -16.82 -1.43 -9.34
N TRP A 200 -16.07 -1.67 -10.42
CA TRP A 200 -14.95 -2.60 -10.44
C TRP A 200 -13.66 -1.90 -10.83
N GLN A 201 -12.57 -2.27 -10.14
CA GLN A 201 -11.23 -1.81 -10.43
C GLN A 201 -10.28 -3.01 -10.47
N ALA A 202 -9.34 -3.01 -11.43
CA ALA A 202 -8.22 -3.95 -11.44
C ALA A 202 -6.97 -3.30 -10.86
N GLN A 203 -6.13 -4.07 -10.15
CA GLN A 203 -4.83 -3.57 -9.70
C GLN A 203 -3.75 -4.62 -9.96
N VAL A 204 -2.61 -4.18 -10.48
CA VAL A 204 -1.38 -4.97 -10.53
C VAL A 204 -0.33 -4.28 -9.68
N GLY A 205 0.35 -5.04 -8.82
CA GLY A 205 1.38 -4.52 -7.94
C GLY A 205 2.68 -5.29 -8.04
N VAL A 206 3.79 -4.55 -7.96
CA VAL A 206 5.12 -5.10 -7.75
C VAL A 206 5.65 -4.55 -6.43
N ILE A 207 6.08 -5.43 -5.54
CA ILE A 207 6.73 -5.08 -4.28
C ILE A 207 8.16 -5.57 -4.37
N ILE A 208 9.11 -4.64 -4.22
CA ILE A 208 10.54 -4.94 -4.16
C ILE A 208 10.99 -4.64 -2.73
N MET A 209 11.56 -5.66 -2.08
CA MET A 209 12.14 -5.51 -0.76
C MET A 209 13.66 -5.47 -0.90
N ALA A 210 14.28 -4.41 -0.38
CA ALA A 210 15.73 -4.39 -0.23
C ALA A 210 16.12 -5.52 0.73
N PRO A 211 17.18 -6.30 0.44
CA PRO A 211 17.77 -7.20 1.41
C PRO A 211 18.11 -6.41 2.68
N SER A 212 17.67 -6.88 3.85
CA SER A 212 18.04 -6.23 5.12
C SER A 212 19.57 -6.21 5.22
N VAL A 213 20.16 -5.02 5.41
CA VAL A 213 21.63 -4.80 5.43
C VAL A 213 22.31 -5.51 6.61
N PHE A 214 21.54 -5.98 7.60
CA PHE A 214 21.98 -6.95 8.60
C PHE A 214 20.95 -8.07 8.71
N GLY A 215 21.43 -9.31 8.79
CA GLY A 215 20.65 -10.53 8.60
C GLY A 215 19.59 -10.80 9.67
N ILE A 216 18.41 -10.19 9.50
CA ILE A 216 17.17 -10.82 9.93
C ILE A 216 16.88 -11.87 8.86
N PRO A 217 16.75 -13.16 9.22
CA PRO A 217 16.39 -14.17 8.25
C PRO A 217 15.07 -13.74 7.62
N LEU A 218 15.04 -13.66 6.29
CA LEU A 218 13.81 -13.85 5.51
C LEU A 218 13.34 -15.27 5.79
N GLY A 219 12.90 -15.52 7.02
CA GLY A 219 12.45 -16.80 7.53
C GLY A 219 11.28 -17.24 6.68
N SER A 220 11.47 -18.39 6.02
CA SER A 220 10.50 -19.13 5.23
C SER A 220 10.09 -18.53 3.87
N MET A 221 10.96 -17.82 3.15
CA MET A 221 10.76 -17.76 1.69
C MET A 221 11.27 -19.04 1.05
N PRO A 222 10.42 -19.79 0.33
CA PRO A 222 10.85 -21.01 -0.34
C PRO A 222 11.96 -20.71 -1.35
N HIS A 223 12.92 -21.62 -1.38
CA HIS A 223 14.08 -21.58 -2.27
C HIS A 223 13.67 -21.80 -3.73
#